data_AF-A0A4S2U1B3-F1
#
_entry.id   AF-A0A4S2U1B3-F1
#
_cell.length_a   1.000
_cell.length_b   1.000
_cell.length_c   1.000
_cell.angle_alpha   90.00
_cell.angle_beta   90.00
_cell.angle_gamma   90.00
#
_symmetry.space_group_name_H-M   'P 1'
#
loop_
_entity.id
_entity.type
_entity.pdbx_description
1 polymer ?
#
loop_
_entity_poly.entity_id
_entity_poly.type
_entity_poly.pdbx_seq_one_letter_code
_entity_poly.pdbx_strand_id
1 'polypeptide(L)'
;MSTPLLRLYPAGFRRAFGDEIAEAYREATEGAGRIARLREAGDIAAHALRLRLRLGSAHRGGRLFAAAAPFALAATAAYAAFGLVSMISDWRLSGNPDFLVPLSYVMIACDLLALTGAVLALGGHFAAGARCAFAGALALAVTLVAVPLSAGLLPPLPSVPYLLAPVAVAALPLACPPDLRPSGRFRSPAGRAALLLWTPLTVFALAPAELDSHLSAVLWRLGVPLAAALLLAGRPALAGLRTSGQCALAGAPFVATGYAAGVVDQDTLAPALAVLAAGAVALRLWRLRGRDSGTARPD
;
A
#
# COMPACT_ATOMS: atom_id res chain seq x y z
N MET A 1 -27.47 19.61 -6.55
CA MET A 1 -26.16 18.95 -6.80
C MET A 1 -25.52 19.60 -8.03
N SER A 2 -24.24 19.95 -8.01
CA SER A 2 -23.59 20.54 -9.19
C SER A 2 -23.51 19.48 -10.31
N THR A 3 -24.05 19.80 -11.48
CA THR A 3 -23.97 19.03 -12.74
C THR A 3 -22.62 18.34 -13.00
N PRO A 4 -21.43 18.87 -12.63
CA PRO A 4 -20.16 18.15 -12.77
C PRO A 4 -20.08 16.81 -12.03
N LEU A 5 -20.63 16.65 -10.82
CA LEU A 5 -20.50 15.38 -10.08
C LEU A 5 -21.28 14.23 -10.74
N LEU A 6 -22.47 14.52 -11.27
CA LEU A 6 -23.27 13.54 -12.00
C LEU A 6 -22.65 13.16 -13.36
N ARG A 7 -21.83 14.02 -13.95
CA ARG A 7 -21.10 13.72 -15.20
C ARG A 7 -20.05 12.63 -15.01
N LEU A 8 -19.56 12.44 -13.79
CA LEU A 8 -18.64 11.35 -13.46
C LEU A 8 -19.28 9.97 -13.62
N TYR A 9 -20.61 9.85 -13.55
CA TYR A 9 -21.27 8.56 -13.78
C TYR A 9 -21.36 8.20 -15.27
N PRO A 10 -21.34 6.90 -15.62
CA PRO A 10 -21.68 6.42 -16.96
C PRO A 10 -23.05 6.94 -17.41
N ALA A 11 -23.21 7.23 -18.71
CA ALA A 11 -24.43 7.87 -19.22
C ALA A 11 -25.71 7.05 -18.96
N GLY A 12 -25.65 5.72 -19.10
CA GLY A 12 -26.80 4.85 -18.80
C GLY A 12 -27.17 4.86 -17.32
N PHE A 13 -26.18 4.83 -16.43
CA PHE A 13 -26.40 4.85 -14.98
C PHE A 13 -26.98 6.19 -14.52
N ARG A 14 -26.48 7.30 -15.07
CA ARG A 14 -27.01 8.64 -14.78
C ARG A 14 -28.47 8.79 -15.20
N ARG A 15 -28.89 8.18 -16.33
CA ARG A 15 -30.29 8.25 -16.78
C ARG A 15 -31.24 7.45 -15.88
N ALA A 16 -30.76 6.35 -15.31
CA ALA A 16 -31.59 5.48 -14.47
C ALA A 16 -31.66 5.94 -13.00
N PHE A 17 -30.54 6.39 -12.42
CA PHE A 17 -30.42 6.67 -10.99
C PHE A 17 -29.97 8.10 -10.66
N GLY A 18 -29.85 8.97 -11.66
CA GLY A 18 -29.29 10.32 -11.48
C GLY A 18 -30.09 11.18 -10.51
N ASP A 19 -31.42 11.09 -10.57
CA ASP A 19 -32.32 11.88 -9.72
C ASP A 19 -32.29 11.38 -8.26
N GLU A 20 -32.30 10.06 -8.05
CA GLU A 20 -32.15 9.45 -6.73
C GLU A 20 -30.81 9.81 -6.07
N ILE A 21 -29.70 9.77 -6.83
CA ILE A 21 -28.37 10.14 -6.32
C ILE A 21 -28.31 11.62 -5.96
N ALA A 22 -28.95 12.47 -6.76
CA ALA A 22 -28.99 13.91 -6.50
C ALA A 22 -29.83 14.25 -5.27
N GLU A 23 -30.92 13.52 -5.04
CA GLU A 23 -31.74 13.64 -3.85
C GLU A 23 -31.00 13.17 -2.60
N ALA A 24 -30.45 11.95 -2.63
CA ALA A 24 -29.67 11.40 -1.52
C ALA A 24 -28.47 12.30 -1.15
N TYR A 25 -27.79 12.89 -2.12
CA TYR A 25 -26.72 13.87 -1.85
C TYR A 25 -27.26 15.14 -1.18
N ARG A 26 -28.42 15.63 -1.60
CA ARG A 26 -29.03 16.83 -1.03
C ARG A 26 -29.41 16.59 0.43
N GLU A 27 -30.09 15.49 0.69
CA GLU A 27 -30.48 15.07 2.04
C GLU A 27 -29.24 14.87 2.94
N ALA A 28 -28.21 14.18 2.46
CA ALA A 28 -26.97 13.97 3.21
C ALA A 28 -26.15 15.25 3.46
N THR A 29 -26.38 16.31 2.69
CA THR A 29 -25.65 17.58 2.81
C THR A 29 -26.47 18.72 3.40
N GLU A 30 -27.75 18.49 3.67
CA GLU A 30 -28.64 19.47 4.29
C GLU A 30 -28.18 19.74 5.72
N GLY A 31 -27.98 21.03 6.04
CA GLY A 31 -27.40 21.44 7.32
C GLY A 31 -25.92 21.05 7.54
N ALA A 32 -25.27 20.40 6.57
CA ALA A 32 -23.92 19.88 6.75
C ALA A 32 -22.83 20.95 6.55
N GLY A 33 -21.80 20.91 7.42
CA GLY A 33 -20.62 21.76 7.32
C GLY A 33 -19.82 21.54 6.02
N ARG A 34 -18.91 22.48 5.69
CA ARG A 34 -18.12 22.47 4.45
C ARG A 34 -17.31 21.17 4.27
N ILE A 35 -16.75 20.64 5.35
CA ILE A 35 -15.94 19.41 5.33
C ILE A 35 -16.82 18.18 5.02
N ALA A 36 -18.00 18.09 5.64
CA ALA A 36 -18.94 17.00 5.41
C ALA A 36 -19.40 16.97 3.95
N ARG A 37 -19.68 18.14 3.36
CA ARG A 37 -20.04 18.26 1.94
C ARG A 37 -18.94 17.81 0.98
N LEU A 38 -17.68 18.14 1.28
CA LEU A 38 -16.53 17.69 0.49
C LEU A 38 -16.33 16.17 0.60
N ARG A 39 -16.49 15.61 1.79
CA ARG A 39 -16.42 14.16 2.01
C ARG A 39 -17.47 13.44 1.17
N GLU A 40 -18.70 13.92 1.21
CA GLU A 40 -19.82 13.33 0.47
C GLU A 40 -19.61 13.42 -1.05
N ALA A 41 -19.13 14.57 -1.55
CA ALA A 41 -18.77 14.73 -2.95
C ALA A 41 -17.65 13.77 -3.38
N GLY A 42 -16.66 13.56 -2.50
CA GLY A 42 -15.56 12.61 -2.72
C GLY A 42 -16.04 11.16 -2.77
N ASP A 43 -16.96 10.76 -1.89
CA ASP A 43 -17.51 9.40 -1.87
C ASP A 43 -18.34 9.13 -3.14
N ILE A 44 -19.13 10.10 -3.62
CA ILE A 44 -19.84 10.03 -4.90
C ILE A 44 -18.86 9.92 -6.08
N ALA A 45 -17.82 10.75 -6.12
CA ALA A 45 -16.82 10.70 -7.19
C ALA A 45 -16.09 9.36 -7.22
N ALA A 46 -15.72 8.82 -6.05
CA ALA A 46 -15.10 7.51 -5.92
C ALA A 46 -16.02 6.39 -6.38
N HIS A 47 -17.32 6.45 -6.04
CA HIS A 47 -18.31 5.48 -6.51
C HIS A 47 -18.47 5.53 -8.03
N ALA A 48 -18.61 6.73 -8.60
CA ALA A 48 -18.72 6.94 -10.05
C ALA A 48 -17.49 6.41 -10.82
N LEU A 49 -16.29 6.66 -10.29
CA LEU A 49 -15.04 6.17 -10.87
C LEU A 49 -14.96 4.64 -10.83
N ARG A 50 -15.36 4.01 -9.72
CA ARG A 50 -15.42 2.53 -9.62
C ARG A 50 -16.40 1.92 -10.63
N LEU A 51 -17.54 2.58 -10.85
CA LEU A 51 -18.52 2.16 -11.87
C LEU A 51 -17.91 2.23 -13.28
N ARG A 52 -17.24 3.34 -13.61
CA ARG A 52 -16.56 3.49 -14.92
C ARG A 52 -15.44 2.47 -15.13
N LEU A 53 -14.63 2.23 -14.10
CA LEU A 53 -13.51 1.30 -14.14
C LEU A 53 -13.93 -0.17 -13.94
N ARG A 54 -15.23 -0.45 -13.76
CA ARG A 54 -15.77 -1.79 -13.48
C ARG A 54 -15.07 -2.46 -12.30
N LEU A 55 -14.83 -1.68 -11.24
CA LEU A 55 -14.15 -2.10 -10.00
C LEU A 55 -15.12 -2.57 -8.91
N GLY A 56 -16.39 -2.77 -9.23
CA GLY A 56 -17.37 -3.34 -8.31
C GLY A 56 -17.10 -4.82 -8.00
N SER A 57 -17.64 -5.31 -6.88
CA SER A 57 -17.55 -6.71 -6.42
C SER A 57 -18.06 -7.74 -7.45
N ALA A 58 -19.06 -7.36 -8.24
CA ALA A 58 -19.61 -8.16 -9.34
C ALA A 58 -18.59 -8.44 -10.46
N HIS A 59 -17.60 -7.57 -10.65
CA HIS A 59 -16.69 -7.61 -11.79
C HIS A 59 -15.34 -8.25 -11.43
N ARG A 60 -14.72 -8.93 -12.40
CA ARG A 60 -13.40 -9.57 -12.21
C ARG A 60 -12.32 -8.57 -11.78
N GLY A 61 -12.36 -7.34 -12.30
CA GLY A 61 -11.45 -6.25 -11.95
C GLY A 61 -11.51 -5.91 -10.46
N GLY A 62 -12.70 -5.63 -9.92
CA GLY A 62 -12.87 -5.32 -8.50
C GLY A 62 -12.37 -6.42 -7.56
N ARG A 63 -12.58 -7.69 -7.93
CA ARG A 63 -12.05 -8.84 -7.17
C ARG A 63 -10.52 -8.94 -7.24
N LEU A 64 -9.93 -8.60 -8.38
CA LEU A 64 -8.47 -8.60 -8.56
C LEU A 64 -7.81 -7.49 -7.73
N PHE A 65 -8.38 -6.28 -7.73
CA PHE A 65 -7.91 -5.18 -6.89
C PHE A 65 -8.08 -5.49 -5.41
N ALA A 66 -9.20 -6.12 -5.01
CA ALA A 66 -9.38 -6.57 -3.63
C ALA A 66 -8.34 -7.62 -3.21
N ALA A 67 -7.98 -8.54 -4.10
CA ALA A 67 -6.93 -9.52 -3.86
C ALA A 67 -5.53 -8.87 -3.81
N ALA A 68 -5.26 -7.86 -4.65
CA ALA A 68 -3.97 -7.18 -4.72
C ALA A 68 -3.75 -6.14 -3.60
N ALA A 69 -4.83 -5.56 -3.06
CA ALA A 69 -4.78 -4.50 -2.05
C ALA A 69 -3.91 -4.80 -0.82
N PRO A 70 -4.00 -5.96 -0.15
CA PRO A 70 -3.13 -6.27 0.98
C PRO A 70 -1.65 -6.34 0.59
N PHE A 71 -1.34 -6.80 -0.63
CA PHE A 71 0.03 -6.85 -1.16
C PHE A 71 0.55 -5.45 -1.54
N ALA A 72 -0.32 -4.57 -2.02
CA ALA A 72 0.03 -3.19 -2.29
C ALA A 72 0.32 -2.41 -0.99
N LEU A 73 -0.48 -2.60 0.06
CA LEU A 73 -0.21 -2.03 1.40
C LEU A 73 1.08 -2.59 1.98
N ALA A 74 1.31 -3.88 1.82
CA ALA A 74 2.55 -4.55 2.21
C ALA A 74 3.78 -3.95 1.52
N ALA A 75 3.73 -3.79 0.18
CA ALA A 75 4.81 -3.17 -0.58
C ALA A 75 5.03 -1.70 -0.20
N THR A 76 3.96 -0.96 0.10
CA THR A 76 4.03 0.42 0.60
C THR A 76 4.73 0.49 1.96
N ALA A 77 4.36 -0.40 2.89
CA ALA A 77 5.02 -0.52 4.19
C ALA A 77 6.50 -0.89 4.04
N ALA A 78 6.82 -1.84 3.16
CA ALA A 78 8.19 -2.25 2.87
C ALA A 78 9.04 -1.08 2.35
N TYR A 79 8.51 -0.32 1.39
CA TYR A 79 9.18 0.84 0.81
C TYR A 79 9.43 1.94 1.85
N ALA A 80 8.43 2.27 2.66
CA ALA A 80 8.58 3.27 3.72
C ALA A 80 9.56 2.82 4.81
N ALA A 81 9.52 1.54 5.21
CA ALA A 81 10.49 0.97 6.14
C ALA A 81 11.92 1.02 5.57
N PHE A 82 12.10 0.73 4.28
CA PHE A 82 13.38 0.86 3.59
C PHE A 82 13.92 2.29 3.62
N GLY A 83 13.08 3.28 3.35
CA GLY A 83 13.44 4.70 3.43
C GLY A 83 13.94 5.09 4.82
N LEU A 84 13.20 4.67 5.85
CA LEU A 84 13.57 4.91 7.26
C LEU A 84 14.88 4.22 7.65
N VAL A 85 15.06 2.94 7.30
CA VAL A 85 16.31 2.20 7.57
C VAL A 85 17.49 2.89 6.88
N SER A 86 17.34 3.25 5.60
CA SER A 86 18.41 3.87 4.81
C SER A 86 18.81 5.23 5.41
N MET A 87 17.83 6.07 5.79
CA MET A 87 18.10 7.33 6.49
C MET A 87 18.86 7.15 7.80
N ILE A 88 18.48 6.16 8.62
CA ILE A 88 19.16 5.88 9.89
C ILE A 88 20.59 5.37 9.64
N SER A 89 20.79 4.51 8.65
CA SER A 89 22.11 3.99 8.28
C SER A 89 23.02 5.10 7.75
N ASP A 90 22.54 5.96 6.85
CA ASP A 90 23.31 7.08 6.29
C ASP A 90 23.66 8.12 7.36
N TRP A 91 22.75 8.41 8.29
CA TRP A 91 23.02 9.26 9.45
C TRP A 91 24.18 8.71 10.31
N ARG A 92 24.17 7.40 10.57
CA ARG A 92 25.23 6.74 11.35
C ARG A 92 26.57 6.74 10.63
N LEU A 93 26.56 6.39 9.33
CA LEU A 93 27.77 6.32 8.51
C LEU A 93 28.41 7.70 8.31
N SER A 94 27.60 8.74 8.12
CA SER A 94 28.10 10.10 7.95
C SER A 94 28.67 10.70 9.24
N GLY A 95 28.25 10.20 10.41
CA GLY A 95 28.68 10.70 11.72
C GLY A 95 28.35 12.18 11.96
N ASN A 96 27.56 12.80 11.08
CA ASN A 96 27.33 14.23 11.05
C ASN A 96 25.99 14.56 11.72
N PRO A 97 25.97 15.33 12.83
CA PRO A 97 24.72 15.76 13.46
C PRO A 97 23.84 16.63 12.53
N ASP A 98 24.44 17.30 11.54
CA ASP A 98 23.75 18.15 10.56
C ASP A 98 23.11 17.38 9.39
N PHE A 99 23.27 16.05 9.35
CA PHE A 99 22.64 15.18 8.33
C PHE A 99 21.10 15.25 8.36
N LEU A 100 20.53 15.57 9.52
CA LEU A 100 19.09 15.78 9.69
C LEU A 100 18.70 17.24 9.35
N VAL A 101 18.84 17.58 8.07
CA VAL A 101 18.34 18.83 7.48
C VAL A 101 16.79 18.82 7.51
N PRO A 102 16.09 19.98 7.49
CA PRO A 102 14.61 20.02 7.47
C PRO A 102 13.94 19.08 6.46
N LEU A 103 14.55 18.88 5.28
CA LEU A 103 14.09 17.92 4.28
C LEU A 103 14.04 16.49 4.83
N SER A 104 15.07 16.05 5.54
CA SER A 104 15.19 14.71 6.10
C SER A 104 14.07 14.43 7.11
N TYR A 105 13.72 15.41 7.95
CA TYR A 105 12.58 15.28 8.88
C TYR A 105 11.24 15.14 8.16
N VAL A 106 11.02 15.89 7.08
CA VAL A 106 9.80 15.78 6.27
C VAL A 106 9.72 14.41 5.61
N MET A 107 10.82 13.91 5.05
CA MET A 107 10.87 12.56 4.46
C MET A 107 10.57 11.48 5.49
N ILE A 108 11.22 11.53 6.66
CA ILE A 108 10.98 10.61 7.78
C ILE A 108 9.50 10.64 8.20
N ALA A 109 8.91 11.84 8.32
CA ALA A 109 7.50 11.98 8.68
C ALA A 109 6.57 11.37 7.63
N CYS A 110 6.88 11.53 6.33
CA CYS A 110 6.11 10.95 5.24
C CYS A 110 6.21 9.41 5.23
N ASP A 111 7.40 8.86 5.42
CA ASP A 111 7.61 7.40 5.51
C ASP A 111 6.92 6.81 6.75
N LEU A 112 7.01 7.47 7.90
CA LEU A 112 6.27 7.05 9.10
C LEU A 112 4.76 7.08 8.87
N LEU A 113 4.24 8.11 8.21
CA LEU A 113 2.82 8.20 7.87
C LEU A 113 2.40 7.09 6.90
N ALA A 114 3.23 6.79 5.91
CA ALA A 114 2.99 5.72 4.94
C ALA A 114 2.97 4.34 5.62
N LEU A 115 3.98 4.07 6.45
CA LEU A 115 4.16 2.82 7.20
C LEU A 115 3.03 2.60 8.20
N THR A 116 2.74 3.58 9.05
CA THR A 116 1.66 3.49 10.04
C THR A 116 0.29 3.35 9.38
N GLY A 117 0.05 4.06 8.27
CA GLY A 117 -1.17 3.91 7.46
C GLY A 117 -1.34 2.49 6.93
N ALA A 118 -0.28 1.91 6.36
CA ALA A 118 -0.31 0.56 5.85
C ALA A 118 -0.56 -0.49 6.94
N VAL A 119 0.10 -0.34 8.09
CA VAL A 119 -0.11 -1.20 9.27
C VAL A 119 -1.53 -1.09 9.80
N LEU A 120 -2.08 0.12 9.92
CA LEU A 120 -3.48 0.35 10.32
C LEU A 120 -4.47 -0.29 9.35
N ALA A 121 -4.20 -0.20 8.05
CA ALA A 121 -5.05 -0.78 7.03
C ALA A 121 -5.09 -2.31 7.13
N LEU A 122 -3.93 -2.95 7.27
CA LEU A 122 -3.80 -4.40 7.47
C LEU A 122 -4.35 -4.85 8.84
N GLY A 123 -4.25 -3.99 9.85
CA GLY A 123 -4.76 -4.21 11.21
C GLY A 123 -6.28 -4.09 11.35
N GLY A 124 -7.01 -3.69 10.30
CA GLY A 124 -8.47 -3.70 10.27
C GLY A 124 -9.16 -2.34 10.06
N HIS A 125 -8.41 -1.24 10.00
CA HIS A 125 -8.94 0.08 9.63
C HIS A 125 -8.62 0.41 8.17
N PHE A 126 -9.06 -0.48 7.27
CA PHE A 126 -8.62 -0.47 5.87
C PHE A 126 -8.76 0.89 5.17
N ALA A 127 -9.92 1.54 5.26
CA ALA A 127 -10.15 2.80 4.54
C ALA A 127 -9.31 3.98 5.07
N ALA A 128 -9.22 4.12 6.40
CA ALA A 128 -8.44 5.19 7.01
C ALA A 128 -6.94 4.94 6.80
N GLY A 129 -6.49 3.71 7.06
CA GLY A 129 -5.10 3.33 6.88
C GLY A 129 -4.63 3.44 5.44
N ALA A 130 -5.43 3.01 4.45
CA ALA A 130 -5.07 3.14 3.04
C ALA A 130 -4.96 4.60 2.60
N ARG A 131 -5.83 5.49 3.11
CA ARG A 131 -5.73 6.93 2.85
C ARG A 131 -4.47 7.53 3.48
N CYS A 132 -4.14 7.16 4.71
CA CYS A 132 -2.90 7.60 5.36
C CYS A 132 -1.66 7.08 4.61
N ALA A 133 -1.67 5.81 4.20
CA ALA A 133 -0.59 5.20 3.42
C ALA A 133 -0.34 5.95 2.12
N PHE A 134 -1.42 6.21 1.37
CA PHE A 134 -1.38 7.00 0.15
C PHE A 134 -0.94 8.45 0.38
N ALA A 135 -1.46 9.10 1.43
CA ALA A 135 -1.08 10.47 1.76
C ALA A 135 0.42 10.59 2.10
N GLY A 136 0.97 9.65 2.86
CA GLY A 136 2.41 9.59 3.15
C GLY A 136 3.25 9.40 1.88
N ALA A 137 2.90 8.43 1.03
CA ALA A 137 3.62 8.19 -0.22
C ALA A 137 3.53 9.38 -1.19
N LEU A 138 2.35 10.00 -1.31
CA LEU A 138 2.15 11.18 -2.14
C LEU A 138 2.91 12.39 -1.61
N ALA A 139 2.86 12.64 -0.30
CA ALA A 139 3.60 13.73 0.33
C ALA A 139 5.11 13.56 0.12
N LEU A 140 5.64 12.35 0.30
CA LEU A 140 7.05 12.05 0.01
C LEU A 140 7.42 12.40 -1.44
N ALA A 141 6.63 11.92 -2.41
CA ALA A 141 6.88 12.20 -3.82
C ALA A 141 6.81 13.70 -4.15
N VAL A 142 5.84 14.42 -3.57
CA VAL A 142 5.73 15.88 -3.73
C VAL A 142 6.94 16.58 -3.12
N THR A 143 7.38 16.19 -1.93
CA THR A 143 8.57 16.76 -1.27
C THR A 143 9.83 16.56 -2.12
N LEU A 144 10.02 15.37 -2.67
CA LEU A 144 11.16 15.04 -3.53
C LEU A 144 11.16 15.81 -4.87
N VAL A 145 10.03 16.38 -5.28
CA VAL A 145 9.93 17.24 -6.48
C VAL A 145 10.02 18.72 -6.11
N ALA A 146 9.28 19.14 -5.10
CA ALA A 146 9.15 20.54 -4.71
C ALA A 146 10.48 21.13 -4.21
N VAL A 147 11.27 20.36 -3.46
CA VAL A 147 12.54 20.87 -2.92
C VAL A 147 13.58 21.13 -4.02
N PRO A 148 13.88 20.19 -4.93
CA PRO A 148 14.76 20.48 -6.07
C PRO A 148 14.26 21.64 -6.94
N LEU A 149 12.95 21.70 -7.22
CA LEU A 149 12.38 22.80 -8.00
C LEU A 149 12.56 24.16 -7.32
N SER A 150 12.42 24.22 -5.99
CA SER A 150 12.66 25.45 -5.22
C SER A 150 14.12 25.90 -5.26
N ALA A 151 15.05 24.97 -5.50
CA ALA A 151 16.46 25.24 -5.70
C ALA A 151 16.82 25.51 -7.19
N GLY A 152 15.84 25.60 -8.10
CA GLY A 152 16.06 25.81 -9.52
C GLY A 152 16.53 24.56 -10.28
N LEU A 153 16.47 23.38 -9.66
CA LEU A 153 16.85 22.11 -10.26
C LEU A 153 15.61 21.40 -10.80
N LEU A 154 15.60 21.11 -12.11
CA LEU A 154 14.60 20.23 -12.69
C LEU A 154 14.98 18.76 -12.40
N PRO A 155 14.08 17.97 -11.80
CA PRO A 155 14.32 16.55 -11.65
C PRO A 155 14.45 15.92 -13.06
N PRO A 156 15.46 15.06 -13.28
CA PRO A 156 15.68 14.45 -14.58
C PRO A 156 14.47 13.58 -14.97
N LEU A 157 13.99 13.68 -16.21
CA LEU A 157 12.86 12.87 -16.73
C LEU A 157 12.92 11.37 -16.37
N PRO A 158 14.11 10.71 -16.38
CA PRO A 158 14.26 9.33 -15.91
C PRO A 158 13.86 9.06 -14.45
N SER A 159 13.76 10.07 -13.58
CA SER A 159 13.37 9.88 -12.16
C SER A 159 11.86 9.77 -11.96
N VAL A 160 11.06 10.15 -12.95
CA VAL A 160 9.59 10.15 -12.88
C VAL A 160 9.01 8.77 -12.49
N PRO A 161 9.46 7.63 -13.05
CA PRO A 161 8.98 6.31 -12.64
C PRO A 161 9.25 5.99 -11.17
N TYR A 162 10.39 6.43 -10.63
CA TYR A 162 10.78 6.21 -9.23
C TYR A 162 9.86 6.96 -8.26
N LEU A 163 9.33 8.10 -8.67
CA LEU A 163 8.39 8.91 -7.88
C LEU A 163 6.95 8.39 -8.03
N LEU A 164 6.54 8.01 -9.24
CA LEU A 164 5.17 7.61 -9.52
C LEU A 164 4.84 6.18 -9.08
N ALA A 165 5.80 5.25 -9.14
CA ALA A 165 5.54 3.84 -8.81
C ALA A 165 5.10 3.63 -7.34
N PRO A 166 5.77 4.21 -6.32
CA PRO A 166 5.32 4.10 -4.93
C PRO A 166 3.93 4.71 -4.70
N VAL A 167 3.65 5.85 -5.34
CA VAL A 167 2.33 6.53 -5.25
C VAL A 167 1.24 5.69 -5.90
N ALA A 168 1.50 5.12 -7.08
CA ALA A 168 0.56 4.26 -7.77
C ALA A 168 0.28 2.99 -6.96
N VAL A 169 1.31 2.36 -6.39
CA VAL A 169 1.17 1.20 -5.50
C VAL A 169 0.36 1.55 -4.26
N ALA A 170 0.62 2.68 -3.61
CA ALA A 170 -0.13 3.13 -2.44
C ALA A 170 -1.58 3.55 -2.77
N ALA A 171 -1.89 3.86 -4.04
CA ALA A 171 -3.24 4.16 -4.51
C ALA A 171 -4.10 2.91 -4.76
N LEU A 172 -3.49 1.76 -5.10
CA LEU A 172 -4.21 0.50 -5.39
C LEU A 172 -5.23 0.11 -4.30
N PRO A 173 -4.93 0.20 -2.99
CA PRO A 173 -5.88 -0.14 -1.94
C PRO A 173 -7.11 0.78 -1.90
N LEU A 174 -7.02 2.02 -2.38
CA LEU A 174 -8.15 2.95 -2.44
C LEU A 174 -9.20 2.55 -3.49
N ALA A 175 -8.73 1.85 -4.53
CA ALA A 175 -9.56 1.28 -5.58
C ALA A 175 -10.33 0.03 -5.12
N CYS A 176 -9.96 -0.56 -3.98
CA CYS A 176 -10.62 -1.74 -3.43
C CYS A 176 -12.10 -1.46 -3.09
N PRO A 177 -13.05 -2.25 -3.61
CA PRO A 177 -14.46 -2.07 -3.32
C PRO A 177 -14.75 -2.30 -1.82
N PRO A 178 -15.66 -1.53 -1.21
CA PRO A 178 -15.92 -1.56 0.23
C PRO A 178 -16.37 -2.94 0.73
N ASP A 179 -17.13 -3.67 -0.09
CA ASP A 179 -17.70 -4.98 0.25
C ASP A 179 -16.67 -6.11 0.30
N LEU A 180 -15.50 -5.92 -0.33
CA LEU A 180 -14.43 -6.93 -0.41
C LEU A 180 -13.19 -6.54 0.40
N ARG A 181 -13.33 -5.56 1.31
CA ARG A 181 -12.22 -5.15 2.17
C ARG A 181 -11.78 -6.32 3.05
N PRO A 182 -10.47 -6.55 3.22
CA PRO A 182 -9.96 -7.60 4.09
C PRO A 182 -10.52 -7.45 5.51
N SER A 183 -11.05 -8.53 6.07
CA SER A 183 -11.45 -8.57 7.47
C SER A 183 -10.22 -8.44 8.36
N GLY A 184 -10.17 -7.43 9.23
CA GLY A 184 -9.02 -7.18 10.10
C GLY A 184 -8.69 -8.37 11.00
N ARG A 185 -7.41 -8.76 11.04
CA ARG A 185 -6.90 -9.88 11.85
C ARG A 185 -6.84 -9.56 13.34
N PHE A 186 -6.64 -8.28 13.69
CA PHE A 186 -6.52 -7.82 15.06
C PHE A 186 -7.66 -6.87 15.41
N ARG A 187 -8.72 -7.41 16.02
CA ARG A 187 -9.88 -6.60 16.46
C ARG A 187 -9.59 -5.82 17.74
N SER A 188 -8.64 -6.28 18.57
CA SER A 188 -8.30 -5.62 19.84
C SER A 188 -7.44 -4.37 19.62
N PRO A 189 -7.76 -3.23 20.28
CA PRO A 189 -6.92 -2.03 20.24
C PRO A 189 -5.50 -2.29 20.76
N ALA A 190 -5.32 -3.17 21.76
CA ALA A 190 -4.02 -3.51 22.30
C ALA A 190 -3.13 -4.26 21.29
N GLY A 191 -3.71 -5.19 20.53
CA GLY A 191 -2.99 -5.90 19.46
C GLY A 191 -2.53 -4.97 18.33
N ARG A 192 -3.33 -3.92 18.04
CA ARG A 192 -2.96 -2.89 17.05
C ARG A 192 -1.88 -1.95 17.57
N ALA A 193 -1.99 -1.52 18.83
CA ALA A 193 -0.97 -0.69 19.46
C ALA A 193 0.38 -1.43 19.54
N ALA A 194 0.37 -2.71 19.93
CA ALA A 194 1.55 -3.55 19.93
C ALA A 194 2.17 -3.67 18.52
N LEU A 195 1.35 -3.86 17.48
CA LEU A 195 1.83 -3.93 16.10
C LEU A 195 2.42 -2.60 15.62
N LEU A 196 1.75 -1.49 15.90
CA LEU A 196 2.21 -0.15 15.55
C LEU A 196 3.48 0.25 16.29
N LEU A 197 3.67 -0.22 17.52
CA LEU A 197 4.87 0.03 18.30
C LEU A 197 6.03 -0.87 17.83
N TRP A 198 5.74 -2.14 17.53
CA TRP A 198 6.76 -3.11 17.12
C TRP A 198 7.32 -2.85 15.72
N THR A 199 6.53 -2.25 14.83
CA THR A 199 6.96 -1.94 13.45
C THR A 199 8.12 -0.92 13.36
N PRO A 200 8.05 0.29 13.96
CA PRO A 200 9.19 1.21 13.98
C PRO A 200 10.35 0.68 14.83
N LEU A 201 10.07 -0.08 15.90
CA LEU A 201 11.10 -0.72 16.72
C LEU A 201 11.91 -1.76 15.93
N THR A 202 11.25 -2.56 15.10
CA THR A 202 11.94 -3.50 14.21
C THR A 202 12.74 -2.78 13.14
N VAL A 203 12.19 -1.72 12.53
CA VAL A 203 12.95 -0.86 11.60
C VAL A 203 14.22 -0.31 12.25
N PHE A 204 14.11 0.22 13.47
CA PHE A 204 15.26 0.73 14.23
C PHE A 204 16.27 -0.37 14.59
N ALA A 205 15.80 -1.55 14.97
CA ALA A 205 16.64 -2.70 15.31
C ALA A 205 17.33 -3.33 14.08
N LEU A 206 16.77 -3.14 12.87
CA LEU A 206 17.34 -3.65 11.62
C LEU A 206 18.38 -2.70 11.01
N ALA A 207 18.33 -1.40 11.32
CA ALA A 207 19.31 -0.41 10.87
C ALA A 207 20.80 -0.69 11.22
N PRO A 208 21.15 -1.31 12.37
CA PRO A 208 22.55 -1.70 12.67
C PRO A 208 23.04 -2.96 11.97
N ALA A 209 22.19 -3.73 11.28
CA ALA A 209 22.64 -4.97 10.66
C ALA A 209 23.49 -4.65 9.42
N GLU A 210 24.81 -4.64 9.58
CA GLU A 210 25.76 -4.64 8.47
C GLU A 210 25.65 -5.99 7.75
N LEU A 211 25.36 -5.92 6.45
CA LEU A 211 25.27 -7.09 5.59
C LEU A 211 26.21 -6.87 4.40
N ASP A 212 27.38 -7.51 4.47
CA ASP A 212 28.53 -7.34 3.57
C ASP A 212 28.29 -7.78 2.11
N SER A 213 27.08 -8.26 1.75
CA SER A 213 26.80 -8.67 0.37
C SER A 213 25.49 -8.08 -0.17
N HIS A 214 25.51 -7.66 -1.44
CA HIS A 214 24.34 -7.15 -2.18
C HIS A 214 23.15 -8.11 -2.12
N LEU A 215 23.37 -9.42 -2.23
CA LEU A 215 22.32 -10.43 -2.13
C LEU A 215 21.65 -10.43 -0.74
N SER A 216 22.45 -10.23 0.30
CA SER A 216 21.99 -10.20 1.67
C SER A 216 21.29 -8.88 2.02
N ALA A 217 21.71 -7.75 1.43
CA ALA A 217 20.96 -6.49 1.47
C ALA A 217 19.59 -6.62 0.79
N VAL A 218 19.51 -7.26 -0.39
CA VAL A 218 18.25 -7.52 -1.10
C VAL A 218 17.34 -8.45 -0.27
N LEU A 219 17.85 -9.59 0.20
CA LEU A 219 17.09 -10.54 1.01
C LEU A 219 16.62 -9.95 2.36
N TRP A 220 17.44 -9.11 2.99
CA TRP A 220 17.10 -8.51 4.27
C TRP A 220 16.15 -7.32 4.12
N ARG A 221 16.39 -6.44 3.14
CA ARG A 221 15.62 -5.21 2.93
C ARG A 221 14.30 -5.42 2.18
N LEU A 222 14.18 -6.45 1.33
CA LEU A 222 12.91 -6.84 0.70
C LEU A 222 12.27 -8.05 1.37
N GLY A 223 13.06 -9.07 1.71
CA GLY A 223 12.54 -10.36 2.19
C GLY A 223 11.92 -10.29 3.58
N VAL A 224 12.51 -9.52 4.51
CA VAL A 224 11.93 -9.33 5.86
C VAL A 224 10.61 -8.56 5.82
N PRO A 225 10.49 -7.39 5.17
CA PRO A 225 9.21 -6.70 5.09
C PRO A 225 8.19 -7.43 4.21
N LEU A 226 8.61 -8.15 3.17
CA LEU A 226 7.74 -9.05 2.41
C LEU A 226 7.19 -10.16 3.33
N ALA A 227 8.04 -10.84 4.09
CA ALA A 227 7.63 -11.90 5.01
C ALA A 227 6.72 -11.37 6.12
N ALA A 228 7.06 -10.23 6.73
CA ALA A 228 6.26 -9.57 7.75
C ALA A 228 4.89 -9.16 7.21
N ALA A 229 4.85 -8.64 5.99
CA ALA A 229 3.60 -8.19 5.41
C ALA A 229 2.74 -9.34 4.86
N LEU A 230 3.34 -10.45 4.41
CA LEU A 230 2.64 -11.70 4.13
C LEU A 230 2.07 -12.34 5.41
N LEU A 231 2.83 -12.29 6.51
CA LEU A 231 2.35 -12.68 7.83
C LEU A 231 1.17 -11.80 8.26
N LEU A 232 1.20 -10.50 8.02
CA LEU A 232 0.12 -9.57 8.36
C LEU A 232 -1.12 -9.71 7.46
N ALA A 233 -0.94 -9.86 6.15
CA ALA A 233 -2.03 -10.13 5.20
C ALA A 233 -2.79 -11.42 5.54
N GLY A 234 -2.08 -12.39 6.13
CA GLY A 234 -2.66 -13.58 6.75
C GLY A 234 -3.27 -14.58 5.77
N ARG A 235 -3.76 -15.69 6.32
CA ARG A 235 -4.44 -16.77 5.59
C ARG A 235 -5.54 -16.32 4.61
N PRO A 236 -6.43 -15.36 4.94
CA PRO A 236 -7.56 -15.02 4.07
C PRO A 236 -7.13 -14.21 2.83
N ALA A 237 -6.19 -13.28 2.93
CA ALA A 237 -5.68 -12.55 1.76
C ALA A 237 -5.00 -13.50 0.77
N LEU A 238 -4.19 -14.42 1.31
CA LEU A 238 -3.56 -15.48 0.54
C LEU A 238 -4.62 -16.42 -0.09
N ALA A 239 -5.77 -16.67 0.57
CA ALA A 239 -6.81 -17.59 0.11
C ALA A 239 -7.49 -17.12 -1.19
N GLY A 240 -7.44 -15.81 -1.45
CA GLY A 240 -7.89 -15.19 -2.69
C GLY A 240 -6.99 -15.47 -3.91
N LEU A 241 -5.70 -15.79 -3.70
CA LEU A 241 -4.77 -16.13 -4.78
C LEU A 241 -4.96 -17.60 -5.19
N ARG A 242 -5.72 -17.82 -6.26
CA ARG A 242 -6.06 -19.15 -6.79
C ARG A 242 -5.29 -19.51 -8.06
N THR A 243 -4.71 -18.53 -8.76
CA THR A 243 -3.99 -18.76 -10.01
C THR A 243 -2.58 -18.19 -9.99
N SER A 244 -1.69 -18.74 -10.81
CA SER A 244 -0.32 -18.25 -11.01
C SER A 244 -0.29 -16.78 -11.44
N GLY A 245 -1.22 -16.35 -12.30
CA GLY A 245 -1.36 -14.96 -12.71
C GLY A 245 -1.74 -14.00 -11.58
N GLN A 246 -2.56 -14.45 -10.62
CA GLN A 246 -2.88 -13.65 -9.43
C GLN A 246 -1.67 -13.52 -8.49
N CYS A 247 -0.85 -14.58 -8.37
CA CYS A 247 0.41 -14.51 -7.62
C CYS A 247 1.41 -13.55 -8.28
N ALA A 248 1.55 -13.58 -9.60
CA ALA A 248 2.40 -12.64 -10.33
C ALA A 248 1.96 -11.18 -10.12
N LEU A 249 0.65 -10.93 -10.19
CA LEU A 249 0.07 -9.61 -9.95
C LEU A 249 0.21 -9.15 -8.49
N ALA A 250 0.20 -10.08 -7.52
CA ALA A 250 0.48 -9.78 -6.12
C ALA A 250 1.97 -9.44 -5.87
N GLY A 251 2.87 -9.94 -6.71
CA GLY A 251 4.29 -9.61 -6.67
C GLY A 251 4.64 -8.27 -7.34
N ALA A 252 3.83 -7.82 -8.30
CA ALA A 252 4.10 -6.59 -9.06
C ALA A 252 4.30 -5.32 -8.19
N PRO A 253 3.52 -5.07 -7.13
CA PRO A 253 3.78 -3.97 -6.21
C PRO A 253 5.19 -3.99 -5.59
N PHE A 254 5.70 -5.17 -5.24
CA PHE A 254 7.04 -5.31 -4.65
C PHE A 254 8.16 -5.13 -5.67
N VAL A 255 7.97 -5.60 -6.91
CA VAL A 255 8.93 -5.35 -7.99
C VAL A 255 8.99 -3.85 -8.30
N ALA A 256 7.82 -3.20 -8.39
CA ALA A 256 7.73 -1.77 -8.67
C ALA A 256 8.36 -0.91 -7.55
N THR A 257 8.07 -1.19 -6.29
CA THR A 257 8.69 -0.46 -5.16
C THR A 257 10.16 -0.83 -4.96
N GLY A 258 10.54 -2.08 -5.21
CA GLY A 258 11.94 -2.52 -5.16
C GLY A 258 12.80 -1.85 -6.23
N TYR A 259 12.26 -1.67 -7.43
CA TYR A 259 12.91 -0.90 -8.50
C TYR A 259 13.02 0.59 -8.12
N ALA A 260 11.93 1.17 -7.59
CA ALA A 260 11.93 2.55 -7.12
C ALA A 260 12.94 2.80 -5.98
N ALA A 261 13.17 1.79 -5.13
CA ALA A 261 14.14 1.84 -4.05
C ALA A 261 15.59 1.58 -4.50
N GLY A 262 15.84 1.31 -5.78
CA GLY A 262 17.16 0.94 -6.30
C GLY A 262 17.65 -0.43 -5.84
N VAL A 263 16.76 -1.27 -5.30
CA VAL A 263 17.09 -2.63 -4.84
C VAL A 263 16.91 -3.65 -5.95
N VAL A 264 15.98 -3.39 -6.88
CA VAL A 264 15.74 -4.19 -8.07
C VAL A 264 16.25 -3.43 -9.30
N ASP A 265 17.23 -3.98 -9.99
CA ASP A 265 17.74 -3.50 -11.28
C ASP A 265 17.79 -4.68 -12.27
N GLN A 266 18.26 -4.46 -13.50
CA GLN A 266 18.36 -5.52 -14.53
C GLN A 266 19.07 -6.77 -14.00
N ASP A 267 20.13 -6.60 -13.20
CA ASP A 267 20.92 -7.69 -12.65
C ASP A 267 20.24 -8.41 -11.46
N THR A 268 19.37 -7.71 -10.73
CA THR A 268 18.70 -8.26 -9.54
C THR A 268 17.23 -8.59 -9.77
N LEU A 269 16.71 -8.37 -10.98
CA LEU A 269 15.34 -8.71 -11.36
C LEU A 269 15.09 -10.22 -11.31
N ALA A 270 16.00 -11.02 -11.87
CA ALA A 270 15.91 -12.48 -11.84
C ALA A 270 15.87 -13.05 -10.41
N PRO A 271 16.79 -12.67 -9.49
CA PRO A 271 16.71 -13.12 -8.10
C PRO A 271 15.48 -12.55 -7.36
N ALA A 272 15.04 -11.32 -7.64
CA ALA A 272 13.82 -10.77 -7.04
C ALA A 272 12.57 -11.57 -7.46
N LEU A 273 12.45 -11.91 -8.75
CA LEU A 273 11.39 -12.78 -9.26
C LEU A 273 11.50 -14.20 -8.68
N ALA A 274 12.71 -14.72 -8.50
CA ALA A 274 12.93 -16.03 -7.87
C ALA A 274 12.50 -16.03 -6.39
N VAL A 275 12.78 -14.98 -5.62
CA VAL A 275 12.32 -14.84 -4.23
C VAL A 275 10.79 -14.74 -4.16
N LEU A 276 10.17 -13.97 -5.07
CA LEU A 276 8.71 -13.88 -5.17
C LEU A 276 8.08 -15.23 -5.54
N ALA A 277 8.68 -15.96 -6.48
CA ALA A 277 8.25 -17.29 -6.88
C ALA A 277 8.43 -18.31 -5.75
N ALA A 278 9.58 -18.30 -5.05
CA ALA A 278 9.86 -19.17 -3.91
C ALA A 278 8.89 -18.89 -2.75
N GLY A 279 8.61 -17.61 -2.46
CA GLY A 279 7.58 -17.20 -1.50
C GLY A 279 6.21 -17.75 -1.89
N ALA A 280 5.80 -17.60 -3.15
CA ALA A 280 4.54 -18.15 -3.66
C ALA A 280 4.47 -19.69 -3.56
N VAL A 281 5.57 -20.40 -3.83
CA VAL A 281 5.67 -21.86 -3.71
C VAL A 281 5.62 -22.29 -2.25
N ALA A 282 6.38 -21.66 -1.36
CA ALA A 282 6.35 -21.94 0.08
C ALA A 282 4.94 -21.72 0.66
N LEU A 283 4.26 -20.65 0.23
CA LEU A 283 2.86 -20.38 0.60
C LEU A 283 1.90 -21.46 0.08
N ARG A 284 2.12 -21.98 -1.13
CA ARG A 284 1.33 -23.09 -1.69
C ARG A 284 1.54 -24.38 -0.90
N LEU A 285 2.78 -24.71 -0.56
CA LEU A 285 3.12 -25.89 0.22
C LEU A 285 2.56 -25.82 1.65
N TRP A 286 2.62 -24.65 2.29
CA TRP A 286 2.05 -24.45 3.62
C TRP A 286 0.52 -24.61 3.65
N ARG A 287 -0.18 -24.23 2.57
CA ARG A 287 -1.63 -24.46 2.43
C ARG A 287 -1.99 -25.93 2.34
N LEU A 288 -1.17 -26.71 1.65
CA LEU A 288 -1.39 -28.15 1.49
C LEU A 288 -1.23 -28.84 2.86
N ARG A 289 -0.16 -28.53 3.60
CA ARG A 289 0.06 -29.05 4.96
C ARG A 289 -1.04 -28.67 5.96
N GLY A 290 -1.62 -27.48 5.83
CA GLY A 290 -2.72 -27.01 6.70
C GLY A 290 -4.08 -27.66 6.40
N ARG A 291 -4.26 -28.30 5.25
CA ARG A 291 -5.46 -29.09 4.92
C ARG A 291 -5.35 -30.52 5.45
N ASP A 292 -4.17 -31.12 5.36
CA ASP A 292 -3.94 -32.51 5.80
C ASP A 292 -3.98 -32.66 7.32
N SER A 293 -3.76 -31.58 8.07
CA SER A 293 -3.86 -31.54 9.54
C SER A 293 -5.29 -31.38 10.07
N GLY A 294 -6.28 -31.17 9.19
CA GLY A 294 -7.70 -31.05 9.55
C GLY A 294 -8.51 -32.34 9.41
N THR A 295 -7.92 -33.42 8.89
CA THR A 295 -8.59 -34.71 8.63
C THR A 295 -8.29 -35.81 9.65
N ALA A 296 -7.54 -35.51 10.72
CA ALA A 296 -7.34 -36.45 11.82
C ALA A 296 -8.29 -36.12 12.99
N ARG A 297 -9.55 -36.56 12.88
CA ARG A 297 -10.41 -36.75 14.06
C ARG A 297 -10.53 -38.26 14.25
N PRO A 298 -10.01 -38.83 15.36
CA PRO A 298 -10.25 -40.23 15.66
C PRO A 298 -11.70 -40.38 16.14
N ASP A 299 -12.37 -41.38 15.60
CA ASP A 299 -13.64 -41.92 16.11
C ASP A 299 -13.44 -42.58 17.48
#